data_AF-A0A5R2N175-F1
#
_entry.id   AF-A0A5R2N175-F1
#
_cell.length_a   1.000
_cell.length_b   1.000
_cell.length_c   1.000
_cell.angle_alpha   90.00
_cell.angle_beta   90.00
_cell.angle_gamma   90.00
#
_symmetry.space_group_name_H-M   'P 1'
#
loop_
_entity.id
_entity.type
_entity.pdbx_description
1 polymer ?
#
loop_
_entity_poly.entity_id
_entity_poly.type
_entity_poly.pdbx_seq_one_letter_code
_entity_poly.pdbx_strand_id
1 'polypeptide(L)' 'MIIQLPDNTGRLHDYRLLGKKIPAALLPSDGPRTVLSAAHVVADPFSASDPSGPAAIAWKATMAFRRHLDG' A
#
# COMPACT_ATOMS: atom_id res chain seq x y z
N MET A 1 7.91 -20.01 -0.13
CA MET A 1 6.68 -19.83 0.67
C MET A 1 5.49 -20.08 -0.24
N ILE A 2 4.50 -20.84 0.24
CA ILE A 2 3.24 -21.14 -0.47
C ILE A 2 2.11 -20.47 0.33
N ILE A 3 1.14 -19.89 -0.38
CA ILE A 3 -0.05 -19.22 0.18
C ILE A 3 -1.28 -19.86 -0.45
N GLN A 4 -2.26 -20.28 0.35
CA GLN A 4 -3.56 -20.72 -0.18
C GLN A 4 -4.38 -19.49 -0.59
N LEU A 5 -4.75 -19.37 -1.86
CA LEU A 5 -5.59 -18.27 -2.36
C LEU A 5 -6.87 -18.83 -3.02
N PRO A 6 -8.02 -18.15 -2.87
CA PRO A 6 -9.24 -18.55 -3.56
C PRO A 6 -9.10 -18.30 -5.07
N ASP A 7 -9.59 -19.23 -5.88
CA ASP A 7 -9.80 -19.04 -7.31
C ASP A 7 -11.16 -18.36 -7.61
N ASN A 8 -11.49 -18.21 -8.88
CA ASN A 8 -12.76 -17.63 -9.33
C ASN A 8 -13.99 -18.52 -9.04
N THR A 9 -13.79 -19.75 -8.55
CA THR A 9 -14.85 -20.66 -8.11
C THR A 9 -14.97 -20.71 -6.57
N GLY A 10 -14.09 -19.99 -5.86
CA GLY A 10 -14.02 -19.98 -4.40
C GLY A 10 -13.24 -21.15 -3.80
N ARG A 11 -12.57 -21.99 -4.61
CA ARG A 11 -11.73 -23.08 -4.13
C ARG A 11 -10.34 -22.56 -3.80
N LEU A 12 -9.74 -23.07 -2.73
CA LEU A 12 -8.37 -22.71 -2.36
C LEU A 12 -7.35 -23.47 -3.21
N HIS A 13 -6.32 -22.75 -3.66
CA HIS A 13 -5.20 -23.31 -4.40
C HIS A 13 -3.86 -22.76 -3.90
N ASP A 14 -2.83 -23.60 -3.95
CA ASP A 14 -1.45 -23.25 -3.66
C ASP A 14 -0.93 -22.18 -4.64
N TYR A 15 -0.68 -20.98 -4.15
CA TYR A 15 0.04 -19.94 -4.85
C TYR A 15 1.47 -19.81 -4.34
N ARG A 16 2.44 -19.97 -5.23
CA ARG A 16 3.85 -19.70 -4.96
C ARG A 16 4.17 -18.30 -5.47
N LEU A 17 4.70 -17.43 -4.60
CA LEU A 17 5.19 -16.12 -5.01
C LEU A 17 6.29 -16.28 -6.07
N LEU A 18 6.09 -15.67 -7.24
CA LEU A 18 7.03 -15.75 -8.37
C LEU A 18 7.87 -14.46 -8.53
N GLY A 19 7.46 -13.35 -7.91
CA GLY A 19 8.11 -12.05 -8.08
C GLY A 19 9.47 -11.93 -7.38
N LYS A 20 10.41 -11.24 -8.02
CA LYS A 20 11.66 -10.78 -7.39
C LYS A 20 11.45 -9.38 -6.81
N LYS A 21 11.84 -9.17 -5.54
CA LYS A 21 11.78 -7.85 -4.90
C LYS A 21 12.67 -6.85 -5.65
N ILE A 22 12.13 -5.67 -5.93
CA ILE A 22 12.89 -4.55 -6.51
C ILE A 22 13.48 -3.72 -5.37
N PRO A 23 14.80 -3.44 -5.34
CA PRO A 23 15.40 -2.55 -4.37
C PRO A 23 14.87 -1.11 -4.52
N ALA A 24 14.78 -0.37 -3.41
CA ALA A 24 14.46 1.05 -3.46
C ALA A 24 15.61 1.83 -4.10
N ALA A 25 15.29 2.80 -4.94
CA ALA A 25 16.25 3.71 -5.56
C ALA A 25 15.60 5.09 -5.73
N LEU A 26 16.38 6.15 -5.50
CA LEU A 26 15.97 7.51 -5.82
C LEU A 26 16.09 7.75 -7.32
N LEU A 27 15.15 8.51 -7.87
CA LEU A 27 15.23 8.95 -9.26
C LEU A 27 16.32 10.03 -9.42
N PRO A 28 17.02 10.07 -10.57
CA PRO A 28 17.90 11.19 -10.89
C PRO A 28 17.14 12.51 -10.91
N SER A 29 17.76 13.59 -10.43
CA SER A 29 17.15 14.92 -10.37
C SER A 29 16.94 15.56 -11.75
N ASP A 30 17.62 15.06 -12.78
CA ASP A 30 17.56 15.51 -14.19
C ASP A 30 16.72 14.58 -15.08
N GLY A 31 15.92 13.69 -14.49
CA GLY A 31 15.06 12.78 -15.23
C GLY A 31 14.11 13.52 -16.19
N PRO A 32 13.79 12.97 -17.37
CA PRO A 32 12.97 13.62 -18.39
C PRO A 32 11.47 13.67 -18.04
N ARG A 33 11.10 13.32 -16.80
CA ARG A 33 9.73 13.16 -16.31
C ARG A 33 9.64 13.57 -14.84
N THR A 34 8.55 14.23 -14.49
CA THR A 34 8.11 14.40 -13.09
C THR A 34 7.15 13.27 -12.74
N VAL A 35 7.46 12.51 -11.68
CA VAL A 35 6.62 11.40 -11.21
C VAL A 35 5.97 11.80 -9.89
N LEU A 36 4.64 11.76 -9.84
CA LEU A 36 3.86 12.01 -8.64
C LEU A 36 3.06 10.77 -8.28
N SER A 37 2.86 10.53 -7.00
CA SER A 37 1.99 9.48 -6.49
C SER A 37 0.81 10.08 -5.75
N ALA A 38 -0.42 9.72 -6.15
CA ALA A 38 -1.62 10.07 -5.42
C ALA A 38 -1.68 9.23 -4.13
N ALA A 39 -1.23 9.82 -3.02
CA ALA A 39 -1.10 9.10 -1.75
C ALA A 39 -2.45 8.84 -1.07
N HIS A 40 -2.71 7.58 -0.69
CA HIS A 40 -3.90 7.17 0.07
C HIS A 40 -3.82 7.59 1.55
N VAL A 41 -4.91 7.48 2.30
CA VAL A 41 -4.94 7.66 3.77
C VAL A 41 -5.08 6.32 4.47
N VAL A 42 -4.63 6.24 5.72
CA VAL A 42 -4.81 5.06 6.57
C VAL A 42 -5.91 5.36 7.58
N ALA A 43 -6.97 4.55 7.58
CA ALA A 43 -8.02 4.64 8.59
C ALA A 43 -7.47 4.23 9.97
N ASP A 44 -7.99 4.83 11.04
CA ASP A 44 -7.73 4.37 12.40
C ASP A 44 -8.62 3.16 12.73
N PRO A 45 -8.06 1.94 12.86
CA PRO A 45 -8.84 0.73 13.08
C PRO A 45 -9.41 0.62 14.50
N PHE A 46 -8.98 1.48 15.44
CA PHE A 46 -9.46 1.48 16.83
C PHE A 46 -10.44 2.62 17.12
N SER A 47 -10.79 3.42 16.12
CA SER A 47 -11.81 4.44 16.26
C SER A 47 -13.20 3.81 16.44
N ALA A 48 -14.03 4.45 17.26
CA ALA A 48 -15.44 4.12 17.40
C ALA A 48 -16.34 4.78 16.34
N SER A 49 -15.76 5.54 15.40
CA SER A 49 -16.52 6.20 14.32
C SER A 49 -17.20 5.20 13.39
N ASP A 50 -18.39 5.58 12.90
CA ASP A 50 -19.05 4.86 11.80
C ASP A 50 -18.15 4.83 10.57
N PRO A 51 -17.79 3.65 10.03
CA PRO A 51 -16.92 3.53 8.85
C PRO A 51 -17.48 4.20 7.58
N SER A 52 -18.79 4.42 7.51
CA SER A 52 -19.47 5.12 6.43
C SER A 52 -19.67 6.62 6.70
N GLY A 53 -19.37 7.07 7.92
CA GLY A 53 -19.46 8.46 8.35
C GLY A 53 -18.16 9.25 8.13
N PRO A 54 -17.95 10.34 8.90
CA PRO A 54 -16.71 11.11 8.83
C PRO A 54 -15.48 10.25 9.14
N ALA A 55 -14.44 10.40 8.32
CA ALA A 55 -13.24 9.58 8.43
C ALA A 55 -12.47 9.81 9.74
N ALA A 56 -12.12 8.71 10.42
CA ALA A 56 -11.11 8.68 11.46
C ALA A 56 -9.77 8.24 10.86
N ILE A 57 -8.77 9.13 10.87
CA ILE A 57 -7.50 8.92 10.17
C ILE A 57 -6.37 8.63 11.16
N ALA A 58 -5.64 7.54 10.91
CA ALA A 58 -4.38 7.26 11.57
C ALA A 58 -3.27 8.15 10.99
N TRP A 59 -3.15 9.38 11.49
CA TRP A 59 -2.21 10.38 10.94
C TRP A 59 -0.74 9.92 10.95
N LYS A 60 -0.32 9.19 11.99
CA LYS A 60 1.06 8.68 12.08
C LYS A 60 1.40 7.75 10.91
N ALA A 61 0.53 6.77 10.62
CA ALA A 61 0.71 5.83 9.53
C ALA A 61 0.58 6.52 8.16
N THR A 62 -0.42 7.39 8.03
CA THR A 62 -0.66 8.23 6.85
C THR A 62 0.61 9.03 6.50
N MET A 63 1.21 9.74 7.45
CA MET A 63 2.43 10.53 7.22
C MET A 63 3.69 9.67 7.04
N ALA A 64 3.76 8.48 7.64
CA ALA A 64 4.86 7.56 7.38
C ALA A 64 4.91 7.14 5.90
N PHE A 65 3.76 6.90 5.27
CA PHE A 65 3.71 6.60 3.85
C PHE A 65 4.14 7.80 2.98
N ARG A 66 3.79 9.04 3.33
CA ARG A 66 4.26 10.23 2.58
C ARG A 66 5.78 10.33 2.61
N ARG A 67 6.39 10.18 3.80
CA ARG A 67 7.85 10.20 3.93
C ARG A 67 8.52 9.07 3.13
N HIS A 68 7.88 7.89 3.08
CA HIS A 68 8.37 6.80 2.23
C HIS A 68 8.38 7.14 0.74
N LEU A 69 7.41 7.93 0.27
CA LEU A 69 7.35 8.38 -1.13
C LEU A 69 8.34 9.50 -1.46
N ASP A 70 8.59 10.39 -0.50
CA ASP A 70 9.50 11.53 -0.67
C ASP A 70 10.97 11.09 -0.76
N GLY A 71 11.31 9.97 -0.10
CA GLY A 71 12.67 9.43 -0.04
C GLY A 71 13.35 9.73 1.29
#